data_AF-A0A376W0J8-F1
#
_entry.id   AF-A0A376W0J8-F1
#
_cell.length_a   1.000
_cell.length_b   1.000
_cell.length_c   1.000
_cell.angle_alpha   90.00
_cell.angle_beta   90.00
_cell.angle_gamma   90.00
#
_symmetry.space_group_name_H-M   'P 1'
#
loop_
_entity.id
_entity.type
_entity.pdbx_description
1 polymer ?
#
loop_
_entity_poly.entity_id
_entity_poly.type
_entity_poly.pdbx_seq_one_letter_code
_entity_poly.pdbx_strand_id
1 'polypeptide(L)'
;MQPSRNFDDLKFSSIHRRILLWGSGGPFLDGYVLVMIGVALEQLTPALKLDADWIGLLGAGTLAGLFVGTSLFGYISDKVGRRKMFLIDIIAIGVISVATMFVSSPVELLVMRVLIGIVIGADYPIATSMITEFSSTRQRAFSISFIAAMWYVGATCADLVGYWLYDVEGGWRWMLVAQRFPVC
;
A
#
# COMPACT_ATOMS: atom_id res chain seq x y z
N MET A 1 -16.56 46.67 -8.51
CA MET A 1 -16.40 45.46 -7.67
C MET A 1 -16.01 44.32 -8.60
N GLN A 2 -14.74 43.91 -8.61
CA GLN A 2 -14.31 42.75 -9.40
C GLN A 2 -14.94 41.51 -8.78
N PRO A 3 -15.63 40.64 -9.55
CA PRO A 3 -16.21 39.42 -9.01
C PRO A 3 -15.07 38.54 -8.49
N SER A 4 -15.17 38.10 -7.24
CA SER A 4 -14.25 37.14 -6.65
C SER A 4 -14.16 35.92 -7.57
N ARG A 5 -13.00 35.71 -8.20
CA ARG A 5 -12.73 34.50 -9.00
C ARG A 5 -12.96 33.29 -8.11
N ASN A 6 -14.09 32.62 -8.33
CA ASN A 6 -14.43 31.41 -7.61
C ASN A 6 -13.51 30.29 -8.14
N PHE A 7 -12.65 29.74 -7.28
CA PHE A 7 -11.73 28.65 -7.64
C PHE A 7 -12.47 27.33 -7.97
N ASP A 8 -13.79 27.31 -7.77
CA ASP A 8 -14.69 26.18 -8.02
C ASP A 8 -14.94 25.86 -9.51
N ASP A 9 -14.54 26.73 -10.45
CA ASP A 9 -14.78 26.56 -11.89
C ASP A 9 -13.59 25.97 -12.68
N LEU A 10 -12.55 25.49 -12.00
CA LEU A 10 -11.44 24.81 -12.67
C LEU A 10 -11.90 23.43 -13.17
N LYS A 11 -12.26 23.36 -14.45
CA LYS A 11 -12.51 22.12 -15.22
C LYS A 11 -11.39 21.11 -14.93
N PHE A 12 -11.75 19.85 -14.68
CA PHE A 12 -10.83 18.71 -14.55
C PHE A 12 -9.87 18.67 -15.75
N SER A 13 -8.71 19.32 -15.59
CA SER A 13 -7.68 19.39 -16.62
C SER A 13 -6.95 18.05 -16.68
N SER A 14 -6.41 17.71 -17.85
CA SER A 14 -5.56 16.53 -18.08
C SER A 14 -4.43 16.40 -17.05
N ILE A 15 -4.01 17.51 -16.45
CA ILE A 15 -3.00 17.56 -15.37
C ILE A 15 -3.54 16.98 -14.05
N HIS A 16 -4.78 17.28 -13.66
CA HIS A 16 -5.41 16.70 -12.46
C HIS A 16 -5.60 15.19 -12.62
N ARG A 17 -6.03 14.73 -13.81
CA ARG A 17 -6.15 13.29 -14.11
C ARG A 17 -4.79 12.59 -14.06
N ARG A 18 -3.73 13.25 -14.53
CA ARG A 18 -2.36 12.72 -14.45
C ARG A 18 -1.90 12.66 -13.00
N ILE A 19 -2.11 13.69 -12.18
CA ILE A 19 -1.75 13.64 -10.76
C ILE A 19 -2.54 12.54 -10.03
N LEU A 20 -3.83 12.37 -10.33
CA LEU A 20 -4.67 11.32 -9.75
C LEU A 20 -4.18 9.92 -10.12
N LEU A 21 -3.81 9.68 -11.38
CA LEU A 21 -3.23 8.41 -11.84
C LEU A 21 -1.89 8.10 -11.17
N TRP A 22 -1.02 9.10 -11.03
CA TRP A 22 0.28 8.90 -10.37
C TRP A 22 0.13 8.74 -8.86
N GLY A 23 -0.89 9.36 -8.25
CA GLY A 23 -1.22 9.22 -6.84
C GLY A 23 -1.96 7.92 -6.49
N SER A 24 -2.61 7.26 -7.46
CA SER A 24 -3.26 5.97 -7.23
C SER A 24 -2.30 4.78 -7.11
N GLY A 25 -1.02 4.95 -7.44
CA GLY A 25 -0.02 3.88 -7.36
C GLY A 25 0.21 3.37 -5.93
N GLY A 26 0.22 4.25 -4.92
CA GLY A 26 0.37 3.85 -3.51
C GLY A 26 -0.80 3.01 -3.02
N PRO A 27 -2.04 3.52 -3.09
CA PRO A 27 -3.25 2.77 -2.71
C PRO A 27 -3.40 1.43 -3.43
N PHE A 28 -3.02 1.36 -4.72
CA PHE A 28 -3.00 0.11 -5.47
C PHE A 28 -1.98 -0.89 -4.87
N LEU A 29 -0.76 -0.43 -4.60
CA LEU A 29 0.29 -1.26 -3.99
C LEU A 29 -0.09 -1.71 -2.58
N ASP A 30 -0.68 -0.83 -1.78
CA ASP A 30 -1.18 -1.15 -0.43
C ASP A 30 -2.20 -2.29 -0.48
N GLY A 31 -3.21 -2.17 -1.35
CA GLY A 31 -4.23 -3.19 -1.53
C GLY A 31 -3.62 -4.51 -1.98
N TYR A 32 -2.66 -4.45 -2.91
CA TYR A 32 -1.96 -5.64 -3.39
C TYR A 32 -1.18 -6.34 -2.28
N VAL A 33 -0.36 -5.61 -1.51
CA VAL A 33 0.52 -6.17 -0.47
C VAL A 33 -0.27 -6.72 0.72
N LEU A 34 -1.33 -6.02 1.14
CA LEU A 34 -2.16 -6.42 2.28
C LEU A 34 -3.02 -7.64 1.97
N VAL A 35 -3.48 -7.81 0.73
CA VAL A 35 -4.34 -8.95 0.35
C VAL A 35 -3.52 -10.17 -0.07
N MET A 36 -2.39 -9.97 -0.76
CA MET A 36 -1.54 -11.07 -1.23
C MET A 36 -1.04 -12.00 -0.13
N ILE A 37 -0.90 -11.52 1.11
CA ILE A 37 -0.53 -12.41 2.22
C ILE A 37 -1.60 -13.44 2.55
N GLY A 38 -2.88 -13.12 2.38
CA GLY A 38 -3.95 -14.08 2.62
C GLY A 38 -3.73 -15.33 1.79
N VAL A 39 -3.48 -15.14 0.49
CA VAL A 39 -3.17 -16.24 -0.44
C VAL A 39 -1.81 -16.87 -0.14
N ALA A 40 -0.78 -16.06 0.15
CA ALA A 40 0.56 -16.59 0.45
C ALA A 40 0.58 -17.43 1.74
N LEU A 41 -0.26 -17.13 2.73
CA LEU A 41 -0.39 -17.90 3.98
C LEU A 41 -0.83 -19.34 3.72
N GLU A 42 -1.62 -19.60 2.69
CA GLU A 42 -2.06 -20.96 2.37
C GLU A 42 -0.87 -21.88 2.04
N GLN A 43 0.15 -21.35 1.36
CA GLN A 43 1.40 -22.07 1.07
C GLN A 43 2.44 -21.95 2.20
N LEU A 44 2.50 -20.82 2.90
CA LEU A 44 3.46 -20.59 4.00
C LEU A 44 3.12 -21.41 5.25
N THR A 45 1.83 -21.67 5.49
CA THR A 45 1.36 -22.45 6.65
C THR A 45 1.95 -23.87 6.67
N PRO A 46 1.86 -24.69 5.60
CA PRO A 46 2.51 -26.00 5.57
C PRO A 46 4.04 -25.90 5.49
N ALA A 47 4.59 -24.87 4.84
CA ALA A 47 6.04 -24.72 4.68
C ALA A 47 6.77 -24.36 5.99
N LEU A 48 6.19 -23.48 6.81
CA LEU A 48 6.76 -23.01 8.08
C LEU A 48 6.10 -23.61 9.32
N LYS A 49 5.12 -24.52 9.13
CA LYS A 49 4.30 -25.13 10.20
C LYS A 49 3.67 -24.07 11.12
N LEU A 50 2.96 -23.12 10.52
CA LEU A 50 2.31 -22.03 11.25
C LEU A 50 1.05 -22.55 11.95
N ASP A 51 0.97 -22.37 13.27
CA ASP A 51 -0.25 -22.59 14.04
C ASP A 51 -1.18 -21.36 13.97
N ALA A 52 -2.43 -21.51 14.42
CA ALA A 52 -3.42 -20.43 14.45
C ALA A 52 -2.92 -19.18 15.22
N ASP A 53 -2.14 -19.39 16.28
CA ASP A 53 -1.53 -18.32 17.06
C ASP A 53 -0.53 -17.50 16.22
N TRP A 54 0.28 -18.16 15.38
CA TRP A 54 1.21 -17.48 14.49
C TRP A 54 0.49 -16.69 13.41
N ILE A 55 -0.55 -17.25 12.80
CA ILE A 55 -1.35 -16.54 11.79
C ILE A 55 -1.98 -15.28 12.41
N GLY A 56 -2.55 -15.40 13.62
CA GLY A 56 -3.07 -14.27 14.37
C GLY A 56 -1.99 -13.22 14.68
N LEU A 57 -0.81 -13.66 15.09
CA LEU A 57 0.31 -12.77 15.42
C LEU A 57 0.85 -12.03 14.18
N LEU A 58 0.91 -12.67 13.01
CA LEU A 58 1.32 -12.04 11.76
C LEU A 58 0.34 -10.92 11.34
N GLY A 59 -0.97 -11.18 11.45
CA GLY A 59 -2.00 -10.16 11.22
C GLY A 59 -1.92 -9.01 12.22
N ALA A 60 -1.87 -9.34 13.52
CA ALA A 60 -1.76 -8.35 14.59
C ALA A 60 -0.48 -7.52 14.49
N GLY A 61 0.65 -8.14 14.14
CA GLY A 61 1.93 -7.47 13.94
C GLY A 61 1.89 -6.48 12.76
N THR A 62 1.20 -6.84 11.68
CA THR A 62 1.00 -5.92 10.54
C THR A 62 0.18 -4.70 10.97
N LEU A 63 -0.91 -4.89 11.72
CA LEU A 63 -1.75 -3.81 12.23
C LEU A 63 -1.02 -2.95 13.27
N ALA A 64 -0.23 -3.56 14.15
CA ALA A 64 0.60 -2.85 15.12
C ALA A 64 1.66 -2.00 14.40
N GLY A 65 2.30 -2.54 13.37
CA GLY A 65 3.20 -1.80 12.50
C GLY A 65 2.51 -0.61 11.85
N LEU A 66 1.32 -0.82 11.28
CA LEU A 66 0.51 0.24 10.67
C LEU A 66 0.17 1.37 11.65
N PHE A 67 -0.19 1.04 12.88
CA PHE A 67 -0.45 2.00 13.93
C PHE A 67 0.79 2.84 14.27
N VAL A 68 1.94 2.18 14.42
CA VAL A 68 3.24 2.83 14.70
C VAL A 68 3.68 3.71 13.52
N GLY A 69 3.55 3.20 12.30
CA GLY A 69 3.87 3.91 11.06
C GLY A 69 3.05 5.18 10.90
N THR A 70 1.73 5.08 11.03
CA THR A 70 0.82 6.22 10.92
C THR A 70 1.14 7.31 11.95
N SER A 71 1.44 6.90 13.19
CA SER A 71 1.74 7.83 14.30
C SER A 71 3.09 8.53 14.14
N LEU A 72 4.12 7.81 13.70
CA LEU A 72 5.47 8.36 13.57
C LEU A 72 5.66 9.15 12.27
N PHE A 73 5.18 8.61 11.15
CA PHE A 73 5.44 9.18 9.83
C PHE A 73 4.45 10.28 9.45
N GLY A 74 3.35 10.45 10.16
CA GLY A 74 2.49 11.64 10.01
C GLY A 74 3.29 12.93 10.16
N TYR A 75 4.01 13.09 11.26
CA TYR A 75 4.83 14.29 11.52
C TYR A 75 6.06 14.42 10.60
N ILE A 76 6.68 13.29 10.24
CA ILE A 76 7.87 13.27 9.37
C ILE A 76 7.48 13.65 7.93
N SER A 77 6.30 13.21 7.47
CA SER A 77 5.82 13.48 6.11
C SER A 77 5.64 14.98 5.84
N ASP A 78 5.20 15.73 6.86
CA ASP A 78 5.04 17.18 6.79
C ASP A 78 6.38 17.92 6.65
N LYS A 79 7.49 17.34 7.11
CA LYS A 79 8.83 17.97 7.04
C LYS A 79 9.66 17.56 5.82
N VAL A 80 9.60 16.31 5.38
CA VAL A 80 10.48 15.77 4.34
C VAL A 80 9.98 16.11 2.92
N GLY A 81 8.68 16.39 2.80
CA GLY A 81 8.02 16.71 1.54
C GLY A 81 7.39 15.48 0.90
N ARG A 82 6.12 15.64 0.50
CA ARG A 82 5.22 14.53 0.13
C ARG A 82 5.70 13.67 -1.03
N ARG A 83 6.23 14.31 -2.09
CA ARG A 83 6.74 13.58 -3.27
C ARG A 83 7.94 12.68 -2.94
N LYS A 84 8.82 13.11 -2.03
CA LYS A 84 9.99 12.32 -1.62
C LYS A 84 9.56 11.15 -0.74
N MET A 85 8.63 11.38 0.17
CA MET A 85 8.09 10.33 1.02
C MET A 85 7.40 9.22 0.22
N PHE A 86 6.57 9.58 -0.76
CA PHE A 86 5.93 8.59 -1.64
C PHE A 86 6.95 7.72 -2.42
N LEU A 87 8.04 8.32 -2.91
CA LEU A 87 9.13 7.58 -3.55
C LEU A 87 9.88 6.66 -2.58
N ILE A 88 10.14 7.14 -1.36
CA ILE A 88 10.77 6.34 -0.31
C ILE A 88 9.90 5.14 0.06
N ASP A 89 8.58 5.36 0.14
CA ASP A 89 7.60 4.35 0.49
C ASP A 89 7.58 3.21 -0.54
N ILE A 90 7.42 3.52 -1.82
CA ILE A 90 7.48 2.53 -2.91
C ILE A 90 8.79 1.75 -2.91
N ILE A 91 9.92 2.43 -2.68
CA ILE A 91 11.23 1.77 -2.60
C ILE A 91 11.29 0.84 -1.37
N ALA A 92 10.81 1.30 -0.21
CA ALA A 92 10.80 0.52 1.02
C ALA A 92 9.92 -0.73 0.91
N ILE A 93 8.71 -0.60 0.35
CA ILE A 93 7.84 -1.73 0.03
C ILE A 93 8.59 -2.73 -0.85
N GLY A 94 9.15 -2.26 -1.97
CA GLY A 94 9.86 -3.15 -2.89
C GLY A 94 11.08 -3.85 -2.28
N VAL A 95 11.82 -3.19 -1.37
CA VAL A 95 12.97 -3.79 -0.68
C VAL A 95 12.50 -4.83 0.34
N ILE A 96 11.48 -4.51 1.14
CA ILE A 96 10.93 -5.43 2.16
C ILE A 96 10.29 -6.65 1.48
N SER A 97 9.55 -6.46 0.38
CA SER A 97 8.98 -7.55 -0.40
C SER A 97 10.04 -8.52 -0.90
N VAL A 98 11.16 -8.01 -1.43
CA VAL A 98 12.30 -8.85 -1.85
C VAL A 98 12.97 -9.52 -0.64
N ALA A 99 13.14 -8.81 0.47
CA ALA A 99 13.71 -9.38 1.69
C ALA A 99 12.85 -10.52 2.26
N THR A 100 11.53 -10.43 2.12
CA THR A 100 10.58 -11.44 2.60
C THR A 100 10.75 -12.78 1.86
N MET A 101 11.31 -12.80 0.65
CA MET A 101 11.58 -14.03 -0.11
C MET A 101 12.63 -14.95 0.56
N PHE A 102 13.52 -14.37 1.38
CA PHE A 102 14.61 -15.07 2.05
C PHE A 102 14.21 -15.57 3.45
N VAL A 103 13.00 -15.25 3.90
CA VAL A 103 12.50 -15.65 5.21
C VAL A 103 12.40 -17.17 5.30
N SER A 104 12.98 -17.72 6.36
CA SER A 104 13.01 -19.16 6.63
C SER A 104 12.41 -19.53 7.98
N SER A 105 12.01 -18.54 8.79
CA SER A 105 11.37 -18.75 10.09
C SER A 105 10.09 -17.91 10.30
N PRO A 106 9.13 -18.36 11.13
CA PRO A 106 7.94 -17.59 11.48
C PRO A 106 8.24 -16.22 12.13
N VAL A 107 9.33 -16.15 12.91
CA VAL A 107 9.76 -14.92 13.58
C VAL A 107 10.27 -13.89 12.56
N GLU A 108 11.09 -14.31 11.60
CA GLU A 108 11.52 -13.45 10.51
C GLU A 108 10.33 -12.94 9.69
N LEU A 109 9.35 -13.81 9.42
CA LEU A 109 8.12 -13.42 8.73
C LEU A 109 7.37 -12.34 9.53
N LEU A 110 7.26 -12.50 10.84
CA LEU A 110 6.63 -11.52 11.72
C LEU A 110 7.36 -10.17 11.69
N VAL A 111 8.68 -10.17 11.74
CA VAL A 111 9.47 -8.93 11.65
C VAL A 111 9.22 -8.23 10.32
N MET A 112 9.27 -8.96 9.20
CA MET A 112 8.95 -8.39 7.89
C MET A 112 7.52 -7.84 7.82
N ARG A 113 6.56 -8.48 8.51
CA ARG A 113 5.16 -8.03 8.60
C ARG A 113 4.99 -6.75 9.39
N VAL A 114 5.69 -6.62 10.51
CA VAL A 114 5.68 -5.38 11.28
C VAL A 114 6.31 -4.26 10.46
N LEU A 115 7.44 -4.53 9.78
CA LEU A 115 8.11 -3.54 8.94
C LEU A 115 7.25 -3.07 7.77
N ILE A 116 6.63 -3.99 7.01
CA ILE A 116 5.75 -3.61 5.91
C ILE A 116 4.53 -2.84 6.42
N GLY A 117 3.98 -3.21 7.58
CA GLY A 117 2.92 -2.46 8.24
C GLY A 117 3.33 -1.03 8.57
N ILE A 118 4.54 -0.81 9.09
CA ILE A 118 5.07 0.54 9.38
C ILE A 118 5.16 1.38 8.11
N VAL A 119 5.63 0.79 7.01
CA VAL A 119 5.76 1.47 5.71
C VAL A 119 4.40 1.86 5.17
N ILE A 120 3.46 0.91 5.06
CA ILE A 120 2.08 1.18 4.60
C ILE A 120 1.39 2.21 5.51
N GLY A 121 1.61 2.15 6.83
CA GLY A 121 1.09 3.13 7.79
C GLY A 121 1.56 4.57 7.50
N ALA A 122 2.73 4.75 6.89
CA ALA A 122 3.23 6.06 6.50
C ALA A 122 2.47 6.66 5.30
N ASP A 123 1.81 5.85 4.47
CA ASP A 123 1.14 6.33 3.25
C ASP A 123 -0.23 6.98 3.53
N TYR A 124 -0.93 6.56 4.60
CA TYR A 124 -2.23 7.14 4.98
C TYR A 124 -2.18 8.65 5.34
N PRO A 125 -1.21 9.15 6.15
CA PRO A 125 -1.01 10.58 6.36
C PRO A 125 -0.66 11.34 5.06
N ILE A 126 0.13 10.72 4.18
CA ILE A 126 0.54 11.32 2.91
C ILE A 126 -0.69 11.48 2.00
N ALA A 127 -1.50 10.42 1.86
CA ALA A 127 -2.72 10.44 1.07
C ALA A 127 -3.73 11.48 1.58
N THR A 128 -4.00 11.50 2.89
CA THR A 128 -4.94 12.48 3.48
C THR A 128 -4.48 13.92 3.26
N SER A 129 -3.19 14.18 3.41
CA SER A 129 -2.62 15.50 3.17
C SER A 129 -2.70 15.89 1.68
N MET A 130 -2.31 15.01 0.74
CA MET A 130 -2.42 15.25 -0.71
C MET A 130 -3.85 15.57 -1.15
N ILE A 131 -4.84 14.85 -0.61
CA ILE A 131 -6.25 15.11 -0.88
C ILE A 131 -6.64 16.53 -0.44
N THR A 132 -6.14 17.02 0.70
CA THR A 132 -6.45 18.37 1.18
C THR A 132 -5.80 19.49 0.35
N GLU A 133 -4.66 19.22 -0.29
CA GLU A 133 -3.89 20.24 -1.01
C GLU A 133 -4.31 20.37 -2.49
N PHE A 134 -4.80 19.28 -3.10
CA PHE A 134 -5.15 19.25 -4.53
C PHE A 134 -6.67 19.22 -4.83
N SER A 135 -7.53 19.23 -3.81
CA SER A 135 -8.98 19.08 -4.04
C SER A 135 -9.78 20.34 -3.71
N SER A 136 -10.55 20.85 -4.68
CA SER A 136 -11.72 21.68 -4.37
C SER A 136 -12.81 20.84 -3.71
N THR A 137 -13.64 21.44 -2.84
CA THR A 137 -14.62 20.73 -1.98
C THR A 137 -15.51 19.76 -2.75
N ARG A 138 -15.79 20.03 -4.04
CA ARG A 138 -16.62 19.20 -4.94
C ARG A 138 -15.87 18.02 -5.57
N GLN A 139 -14.57 18.14 -5.82
CA GLN A 139 -13.75 17.10 -6.47
C GLN A 139 -13.06 16.17 -5.45
N ARG A 140 -13.05 16.56 -4.17
CA ARG A 140 -12.51 15.78 -3.07
C ARG A 140 -13.19 14.42 -2.93
N ALA A 141 -14.52 14.39 -2.99
CA ALA A 141 -15.29 13.16 -2.87
C ALA A 141 -14.94 12.17 -4.01
N PHE A 142 -14.89 12.65 -5.25
CA PHE A 142 -14.52 11.82 -6.40
C PHE A 142 -13.10 11.28 -6.29
N SER A 143 -12.14 12.11 -5.88
CA SER A 143 -10.73 11.71 -5.76
C SER A 143 -10.53 10.65 -4.67
N ILE A 144 -11.20 10.79 -3.53
CA ILE A 144 -11.20 9.79 -2.45
C ILE A 144 -11.81 8.47 -2.95
N SER A 145 -12.97 8.53 -3.61
CA SER A 145 -13.62 7.34 -4.15
C SER A 145 -12.77 6.64 -5.22
N PHE A 146 -12.06 7.40 -6.07
CA PHE A 146 -11.16 6.84 -7.07
C PHE A 146 -9.95 6.15 -6.42
N ILE A 147 -9.32 6.78 -5.42
CA ILE A 147 -8.23 6.19 -4.65
C ILE A 147 -8.68 4.89 -3.95
N ALA A 148 -9.85 4.91 -3.31
CA ALA A 148 -10.42 3.72 -2.68
C ALA A 148 -10.70 2.60 -3.70
N ALA A 149 -11.23 2.95 -4.88
CA ALA A 149 -11.44 1.99 -5.95
C ALA A 149 -10.11 1.35 -6.40
N MET A 150 -9.04 2.14 -6.53
CA MET A 150 -7.72 1.64 -6.92
C MET A 150 -7.12 0.67 -5.89
N TRP A 151 -7.39 0.87 -4.60
CA TRP A 151 -7.05 -0.11 -3.56
C TRP A 151 -7.72 -1.47 -3.79
N TYR A 152 -9.02 -1.47 -4.09
CA TYR A 152 -9.75 -2.71 -4.42
C TYR A 152 -9.27 -3.36 -5.73
N VAL A 153 -8.88 -2.55 -6.72
CA VAL A 153 -8.27 -3.06 -7.95
C VAL A 153 -6.94 -3.74 -7.63
N GLY A 154 -6.10 -3.15 -6.77
CA GLY A 154 -4.86 -3.75 -6.28
C GLY A 154 -5.08 -5.07 -5.55
N ALA A 155 -6.05 -5.09 -4.63
CA ALA A 155 -6.46 -6.31 -3.93
C ALA A 155 -6.92 -7.43 -4.89
N THR A 156 -7.76 -7.10 -5.86
CA THR A 156 -8.26 -8.06 -6.87
C THR A 156 -7.11 -8.58 -7.74
N CYS A 157 -6.18 -7.70 -8.13
CA CYS A 157 -4.99 -8.11 -8.85
C CYS A 157 -4.10 -9.05 -8.02
N ALA A 158 -3.98 -8.82 -6.71
CA ALA A 158 -3.26 -9.73 -5.83
C ALA A 158 -3.90 -11.12 -5.77
N ASP A 159 -5.22 -11.20 -5.65
CA ASP A 159 -5.94 -12.49 -5.64
C ASP A 159 -5.81 -13.22 -6.97
N LEU A 160 -5.93 -12.51 -8.09
CA LEU A 160 -5.73 -13.09 -9.43
C LEU A 160 -4.30 -13.64 -9.58
N VAL A 161 -3.29 -12.83 -9.24
CA VAL A 161 -1.89 -13.28 -9.31
C VAL A 161 -1.65 -14.45 -8.35
N GLY A 162 -2.21 -14.39 -7.14
CA GLY A 162 -2.17 -15.46 -6.15
C GLY A 162 -2.78 -16.76 -6.66
N TYR A 163 -3.95 -16.69 -7.30
CA TYR A 163 -4.62 -17.84 -7.89
C TYR A 163 -3.78 -18.49 -9.00
N TRP A 164 -3.19 -17.68 -9.89
CA TRP A 164 -2.37 -18.20 -11.00
C TRP A 164 -1.05 -18.83 -10.53
N LEU A 165 -0.49 -18.33 -9.43
CA LEU A 165 0.74 -18.88 -8.84
C LEU A 165 0.47 -19.92 -7.75
N TYR A 166 -0.79 -20.24 -7.46
CA TYR A 166 -1.17 -21.16 -6.40
C TYR A 166 -0.63 -22.58 -6.66
N ASP A 167 -0.77 -23.07 -7.89
CA ASP A 167 -0.34 -24.42 -8.30
C ASP A 167 1.17 -24.52 -8.62
N VAL A 168 1.92 -23.43 -8.52
CA VAL A 168 3.36 -23.42 -8.78
C VAL A 168 4.13 -23.81 -7.53
N GLU A 169 5.00 -24.82 -7.64
CA GLU A 169 5.84 -25.26 -6.53
C GLU A 169 6.81 -24.14 -6.11
N GLY A 170 6.67 -23.64 -4.87
CA GLY A 170 7.38 -22.44 -4.41
C GLY A 170 6.79 -21.11 -4.89
N GLY A 171 5.53 -21.10 -5.36
CA GLY A 171 4.82 -19.94 -5.87
C GLY A 171 4.75 -18.76 -4.90
N TRP A 172 4.69 -19.02 -3.59
CA TRP A 172 4.72 -17.98 -2.55
C TRP A 172 5.91 -17.01 -2.69
N ARG A 173 7.08 -17.49 -3.13
CA ARG A 173 8.25 -16.62 -3.36
C ARG A 173 8.03 -15.66 -4.51
N TRP A 174 7.44 -16.15 -5.59
CA TRP A 174 7.13 -15.37 -6.78
C TRP A 174 5.97 -14.41 -6.57
N MET A 175 4.97 -14.79 -5.77
CA MET A 175 3.91 -13.89 -5.31
C MET A 175 4.52 -12.69 -4.56
N LEU A 176 5.40 -12.94 -3.59
CA LEU A 176 6.03 -11.87 -2.83
C LEU A 176 6.97 -10.99 -3.67
N VAL A 177 7.64 -11.54 -4.68
CA VAL A 177 8.44 -10.74 -5.64
C VAL A 177 7.58 -9.98 -6.64
N ALA A 178 6.38 -10.44 -6.98
CA ALA A 178 5.49 -9.73 -7.89
C ALA A 178 5.12 -8.32 -7.36
N GLN A 179 5.15 -8.13 -6.04
CA GLN A 179 5.00 -6.83 -5.36
C GLN A 179 6.11 -5.82 -5.73
N ARG A 180 7.25 -6.28 -6.27
CA ARG A 180 8.37 -5.44 -6.69
C ARG A 180 8.06 -4.62 -7.93
N PHE A 181 7.10 -5.04 -8.76
CA PHE A 181 6.70 -4.28 -9.95
C PHE A 181 5.73 -3.17 -9.54
N PRO A 182 6.18 -1.91 -9.40
CA PRO A 182 5.28 -0.81 -9.19
C PRO A 182 4.55 -0.65 -10.51
N VAL A 183 3.28 -1.07 -10.56
CA VAL A 183 2.46 -0.88 -11.76
C VAL A 183 2.23 0.63 -11.85
N CYS A 184 3.02 1.27 -12.72
CA CYS A 184 3.04 2.71 -12.97
C CYS A 184 1.87 3.16 -13.85
#